data_AF-I3TN68-F1
#
_entry.id   AF-I3TN68-F1
#
_cell.length_a   1.000
_cell.length_b   1.000
_cell.length_c   1.000
_cell.angle_alpha   90.00
_cell.angle_beta   90.00
_cell.angle_gamma   90.00
#
_symmetry.space_group_name_H-M   'P 1'
#
loop_
_entity.id
_entity.type
_entity.pdbx_description
1 polymer ?
#
loop_
_entity_poly.entity_id
_entity_poly.type
_entity_poly.pdbx_seq_one_letter_code
_entity_poly.pdbx_strand_id
1 'polypeptide(L)'
;MLVDRGLQTTATQGTGDLVLIAPDTGLRPLTAAGDGTQIFYQILTSALAWEIGIGTVHIGPPATLSRDTVLASSIGSARLNLPAGVHSVFSVLPSAHSIYRDAAGTPRSGADALALAARQIATSSGLAGGGDLTADRSLSLDFSALGTRAATAAGDEVIVLTAAGDHIRIPTSAVIAGLALASRSITAAGLATGGGDLTADRTIAVPAATNAQAIAGTATTVAMTPAATAAALTAGDRLGACWTSPNIAITNGGDDSYSHGLGAVPRLVAMQLVCVTAAHGYSVGDVINLSGGHMARGSGESSGTAILTSATTIRLIQAAAGPVVTFISAGGGVVDISKSSFRIVLRAWA
;
A
#
# COMPACT_ATOMS: atom_id res chain seq x y z
N MET A 1 13.14 33.05 -62.69
CA MET A 1 12.52 32.00 -63.52
C MET A 1 13.53 31.47 -64.53
N LEU A 2 13.40 30.23 -65.01
CA LEU A 2 14.20 29.68 -66.12
C LEU A 2 13.37 29.62 -67.40
N VAL A 3 14.00 29.89 -68.53
CA VAL A 3 13.42 29.65 -69.86
C VAL A 3 14.14 28.45 -70.47
N ASP A 4 13.45 27.32 -70.57
CA ASP A 4 14.02 26.14 -71.21
C ASP A 4 14.41 26.43 -72.66
N ARG A 5 15.66 26.12 -73.01
CA ARG A 5 16.28 26.48 -74.30
C ARG A 5 16.22 27.98 -74.61
N GLY A 6 16.24 28.83 -73.58
CA GLY A 6 16.30 30.28 -73.70
C GLY A 6 17.67 30.76 -74.16
N LEU A 7 17.75 31.35 -75.36
CA LEU A 7 18.94 32.02 -75.88
C LEU A 7 18.53 33.19 -76.76
N GLN A 8 19.14 34.35 -76.55
CA GLN A 8 19.11 35.46 -77.51
C GLN A 8 20.52 36.02 -77.68
N THR A 9 20.71 36.87 -78.69
CA THR A 9 21.96 37.59 -78.88
C THR A 9 21.81 39.06 -78.52
N THR A 10 22.93 39.75 -78.30
CA THR A 10 22.97 41.20 -78.10
C THR A 10 24.18 41.79 -78.83
N ALA A 11 24.03 43.00 -79.37
CA ALA A 11 25.13 43.80 -79.87
C ALA A 11 25.44 45.01 -78.98
N THR A 12 24.84 45.06 -77.77
CA THR A 12 25.13 46.10 -76.77
C THR A 12 26.62 46.07 -76.41
N GLN A 13 27.22 47.25 -76.38
CA GLN A 13 28.57 47.48 -75.88
C GLN A 13 28.50 48.14 -74.50
N GLY A 14 29.57 48.07 -73.72
CA GLY A 14 29.61 48.71 -72.40
C GLY A 14 29.12 47.80 -71.27
N THR A 15 28.82 48.42 -70.13
CA THR A 15 28.35 47.76 -68.90
C THR A 15 26.84 47.92 -68.65
N GLY A 16 26.13 48.55 -69.59
CA GLY A 16 24.70 48.84 -69.51
C GLY A 16 23.80 47.64 -69.83
N ASP A 17 22.50 47.92 -69.86
CA ASP A 17 21.45 46.93 -70.14
C ASP A 17 21.52 46.43 -71.58
N LEU A 18 21.17 45.17 -71.77
CA LEU A 18 21.29 44.51 -73.07
C LEU A 18 20.06 44.80 -73.91
N VAL A 19 20.28 45.14 -75.18
CA VAL A 19 19.25 45.11 -76.21
C VAL A 19 19.25 43.70 -76.79
N LEU A 20 18.13 42.99 -76.67
CA LEU A 20 17.99 41.61 -77.08
C LEU A 20 17.54 41.53 -78.55
N ILE A 21 18.31 40.77 -79.32
CA ILE A 21 18.04 40.46 -80.71
C ILE A 21 17.31 39.12 -80.78
N ALA A 22 16.49 38.92 -81.81
CA ALA A 22 15.71 37.70 -82.01
C ALA A 22 16.60 36.44 -81.88
N PRO A 23 16.08 35.36 -81.27
CA PRO A 23 16.82 34.12 -81.10
C PRO A 23 17.04 33.40 -82.44
N ASP A 24 18.06 32.54 -82.50
CA ASP A 24 18.21 31.60 -83.61
C ASP A 24 17.03 30.62 -83.67
N THR A 25 16.84 30.02 -84.85
CA THR A 25 15.72 29.08 -85.08
C THR A 25 15.82 27.88 -84.14
N GLY A 26 14.70 27.54 -83.48
CA GLY A 26 14.62 26.40 -82.55
C GLY A 26 15.01 26.72 -81.10
N LEU A 27 15.30 27.99 -80.79
CA LEU A 27 15.53 28.49 -79.43
C LEU A 27 14.40 29.42 -79.01
N ARG A 28 14.14 29.48 -77.70
CA ARG A 28 13.11 30.37 -77.15
C ARG A 28 13.73 31.74 -76.82
N PRO A 29 13.02 32.86 -77.08
CA PRO A 29 13.50 34.15 -76.63
C PRO A 29 13.45 34.23 -75.10
N LEU A 30 14.33 35.02 -74.50
CA LEU A 30 14.32 35.28 -73.05
C LEU A 30 13.04 36.00 -72.62
N THR A 31 12.42 36.76 -73.52
CA THR A 31 11.08 37.36 -73.34
C THR A 31 9.96 36.35 -73.14
N ALA A 32 10.18 35.07 -73.43
CA ALA A 32 9.24 34.01 -73.06
C ALA A 32 9.08 33.86 -71.54
N ALA A 33 9.96 34.48 -70.74
CA ALA A 33 9.79 34.59 -69.30
C ALA A 33 8.62 35.51 -68.89
N GLY A 34 8.19 36.42 -69.77
CA GLY A 34 7.22 37.48 -69.44
C GLY A 34 7.88 38.82 -69.14
N ASP A 35 7.11 39.90 -69.31
CA ASP A 35 7.56 41.27 -69.05
C ASP A 35 7.79 41.51 -67.55
N GLY A 36 8.85 42.23 -67.21
CA GLY A 36 9.27 42.50 -65.83
C GLY A 36 9.75 41.26 -65.06
N THR A 37 9.96 40.12 -65.72
CA THR A 37 10.34 38.88 -65.04
C THR A 37 11.84 38.79 -64.84
N GLN A 38 12.25 38.46 -63.60
CA GLN A 38 13.65 38.14 -63.31
C GLN A 38 14.00 36.73 -63.80
N ILE A 39 15.09 36.65 -64.58
CA ILE A 39 15.71 35.42 -65.02
C ILE A 39 17.15 35.34 -64.52
N PHE A 40 17.64 34.12 -64.40
CA PHE A 40 19.08 33.90 -64.36
C PHE A 40 19.60 33.88 -65.80
N TYR A 41 20.62 34.68 -66.06
CA TYR A 41 21.24 34.77 -67.38
C TYR A 41 22.72 34.41 -67.32
N GLN A 42 23.24 33.99 -68.47
CA GLN A 42 24.66 33.96 -68.76
C GLN A 42 24.94 34.76 -70.03
N ILE A 43 25.83 35.73 -69.97
CA ILE A 43 26.44 36.34 -71.16
C ILE A 43 27.70 35.55 -71.51
N LEU A 44 27.89 35.26 -72.79
CA LEU A 44 29.13 34.70 -73.33
C LEU A 44 29.54 35.50 -74.56
N THR A 45 30.73 36.11 -74.50
CA THR A 45 31.31 36.85 -75.61
C THR A 45 32.05 35.92 -76.57
N SER A 46 32.33 36.39 -77.79
CA SER A 46 33.16 35.65 -78.77
C SER A 46 34.58 35.35 -78.28
N ALA A 47 35.11 36.18 -77.37
CA ALA A 47 36.40 35.99 -76.70
C ALA A 47 36.30 35.09 -75.45
N LEU A 48 35.16 34.41 -75.24
CA LEU A 48 34.86 33.53 -74.11
C LEU A 48 34.86 34.19 -72.72
N ALA A 49 34.88 35.52 -72.65
CA ALA A 49 34.55 36.23 -71.41
C ALA A 49 33.06 36.04 -71.11
N TRP A 50 32.75 35.79 -69.84
CA TRP A 50 31.41 35.41 -69.39
C TRP A 50 30.97 36.18 -68.16
N GLU A 51 29.65 36.27 -68.00
CA GLU A 51 28.98 36.81 -66.82
C GLU A 51 27.73 35.98 -66.54
N ILE A 52 27.51 35.60 -65.29
CA ILE A 52 26.30 34.97 -64.79
C ILE A 52 25.64 35.94 -63.81
N GLY A 53 24.35 36.19 -63.98
CA GLY A 53 23.64 37.17 -63.18
C GLY A 53 22.15 36.91 -63.07
N ILE A 54 21.51 37.76 -62.28
CA ILE A 54 20.06 37.93 -62.21
C ILE A 54 19.73 39.20 -62.98
N GLY A 55 18.78 39.09 -63.90
CA GLY A 55 18.39 40.21 -64.74
C GLY A 55 16.90 40.23 -65.03
N THR A 56 16.34 41.42 -65.17
CA THR A 56 14.93 41.65 -65.46
C THR A 56 14.72 41.82 -66.96
N VAL A 57 13.86 40.98 -67.53
CA VAL A 57 13.49 41.05 -68.95
C VAL A 57 12.38 42.07 -69.14
N HIS A 58 12.54 42.97 -70.11
CA HIS A 58 11.48 43.89 -70.54
C HIS A 58 11.06 43.61 -71.98
N ILE A 59 9.76 43.49 -72.20
CA ILE A 59 9.17 43.26 -73.52
C ILE A 59 8.83 44.60 -74.16
N GLY A 60 9.23 44.78 -75.41
CA GLY A 60 8.95 45.97 -76.22
C GLY A 60 9.78 45.95 -77.49
N PRO A 61 9.57 46.88 -78.44
CA PRO A 61 10.51 47.09 -79.54
C PRO A 61 11.52 48.21 -79.19
N PRO A 62 12.79 47.91 -78.84
CA PRO A 62 13.39 46.57 -78.70
C PRO A 62 13.23 45.98 -77.29
N ALA A 63 13.33 44.66 -77.19
CA ALA A 63 13.29 43.96 -75.91
C ALA A 63 14.64 44.15 -75.21
N THR A 64 14.63 44.26 -73.89
CA THR A 64 15.86 44.46 -73.11
C THR A 64 16.01 43.49 -71.95
N LEU A 65 17.24 43.33 -71.48
CA LEU A 65 17.57 42.64 -70.24
C LEU A 65 18.40 43.57 -69.37
N SER A 66 17.86 43.96 -68.22
CA SER A 66 18.63 44.64 -67.18
C SER A 66 19.60 43.68 -66.52
N ARG A 67 20.79 44.15 -66.16
CA ARG A 67 21.84 43.36 -65.50
C ARG A 67 21.83 43.61 -63.99
N ASP A 68 20.70 43.33 -63.34
CA ASP A 68 20.40 43.76 -61.97
C ASP A 68 21.45 43.34 -60.93
N THR A 69 21.91 42.09 -60.99
CA THR A 69 22.91 41.56 -60.06
C THR A 69 23.85 40.60 -60.78
N VAL A 70 25.16 40.85 -60.68
CA VAL A 70 26.18 39.93 -61.17
C VAL A 70 26.53 38.95 -60.06
N LEU A 71 26.30 37.67 -60.33
CA LEU A 71 26.62 36.59 -59.39
C LEU A 71 28.08 36.16 -59.53
N ALA A 72 28.57 36.07 -60.77
CA ALA A 72 29.97 35.79 -61.08
C ALA A 72 30.27 36.23 -62.52
N SER A 73 31.52 36.60 -62.81
CA SER A 73 32.00 36.90 -64.16
C SER A 73 33.47 36.53 -64.29
N SER A 74 34.01 36.57 -65.51
CA SER A 74 35.44 36.37 -65.76
C SER A 74 36.35 37.41 -65.08
N ILE A 75 35.77 38.46 -64.48
CA ILE A 75 36.49 39.52 -63.74
C ILE A 75 36.05 39.60 -62.26
N GLY A 76 35.48 38.51 -61.71
CA GLY A 76 35.02 38.44 -60.32
C GLY A 76 33.52 38.66 -60.21
N SER A 77 33.07 39.73 -59.56
CA SER A 77 31.66 40.06 -59.34
C SER A 77 31.21 41.36 -60.01
N ALA A 78 32.08 41.97 -60.82
CA ALA A 78 31.76 43.19 -61.56
C ALA A 78 31.06 42.88 -62.89
N ARG A 79 30.25 43.85 -63.37
CA ARG A 79 29.66 43.81 -64.70
C ARG A 79 30.75 43.78 -65.78
N LEU A 80 30.70 42.78 -66.63
CA LEU A 80 31.51 42.64 -67.83
C LEU A 80 31.27 43.83 -68.77
N ASN A 81 32.35 44.50 -69.17
CA ASN A 81 32.32 45.53 -70.19
C ASN A 81 32.29 44.85 -71.58
N LEU A 82 31.15 44.90 -72.27
CA LEU A 82 30.97 44.19 -73.53
C LEU A 82 31.70 44.91 -74.68
N PRO A 83 32.61 44.21 -75.39
CA PRO A 83 33.27 44.79 -76.56
C PRO A 83 32.31 44.85 -77.75
N ALA A 84 32.71 45.55 -78.81
CA ALA A 84 32.00 45.52 -80.08
C ALA A 84 31.88 44.07 -80.61
N GLY A 85 30.70 43.72 -81.12
CA GLY A 85 30.41 42.38 -81.63
C GLY A 85 29.03 41.89 -81.18
N VAL A 86 28.72 40.64 -81.54
CA VAL A 86 27.49 39.95 -81.12
C VAL A 86 27.83 38.95 -80.02
N HIS A 87 27.12 39.02 -78.90
CA HIS A 87 27.31 38.17 -77.72
C HIS A 87 26.08 37.31 -77.47
N SER A 88 26.27 36.12 -76.91
CA SER A 88 25.18 35.19 -76.58
C SER A 88 24.67 35.44 -75.16
N VAL A 89 23.36 35.38 -74.97
CA VAL A 89 22.69 35.55 -73.67
C VAL A 89 21.78 34.36 -73.41
N PHE A 90 22.23 33.44 -72.56
CA PHE A 90 21.53 32.20 -72.23
C PHE A 90 20.68 32.37 -70.97
N SER A 91 19.55 31.67 -70.90
CA SER A 91 18.90 31.37 -69.62
C SER A 91 19.60 30.16 -68.99
N VAL A 92 20.10 30.30 -67.77
CA VAL A 92 20.87 29.26 -67.07
C VAL A 92 20.36 29.04 -65.65
N LEU A 93 20.68 27.91 -65.01
CA LEU A 93 20.56 27.75 -63.57
C LEU A 93 21.95 27.87 -62.93
N PRO A 94 22.28 28.98 -62.23
CA PRO A 94 23.57 29.13 -61.57
C PRO A 94 23.75 28.07 -60.48
N SER A 95 24.94 27.47 -60.37
CA SER A 95 25.23 26.46 -59.34
C SER A 95 25.00 26.97 -57.92
N ALA A 96 25.35 28.23 -57.64
CA ALA A 96 25.10 28.91 -56.37
C ALA A 96 23.62 29.04 -55.99
N HIS A 97 22.71 28.89 -56.95
CA HIS A 97 21.25 28.99 -56.76
C HIS A 97 20.52 27.68 -57.09
N SER A 98 21.28 26.59 -57.29
CA SER A 98 20.71 25.27 -57.56
C SER A 98 20.48 24.47 -56.27
N ILE A 99 19.38 23.73 -56.25
CA ILE A 99 19.18 22.60 -55.35
C ILE A 99 19.40 21.34 -56.19
N TYR A 100 20.40 20.54 -55.84
CA TYR A 100 20.77 19.34 -56.58
C TYR A 100 20.69 18.10 -55.68
N ARG A 101 20.62 16.91 -56.26
CA ARG A 101 20.79 15.65 -55.52
C ARG A 101 22.23 15.20 -55.68
N ASP A 102 22.84 14.73 -54.60
CA ASP A 102 24.16 14.12 -54.66
C ASP A 102 24.12 12.70 -55.27
N ALA A 103 25.29 12.05 -55.39
CA ALA A 103 25.39 10.69 -55.92
C ALA A 103 24.61 9.64 -55.10
N ALA A 104 24.27 9.95 -53.84
CA ALA A 104 23.46 9.11 -52.96
C ALA A 104 21.95 9.47 -53.02
N GLY A 105 21.56 10.45 -53.83
CA GLY A 105 20.17 10.88 -53.99
C GLY A 105 19.69 11.93 -52.98
N THR A 106 20.57 12.43 -52.10
CA THR A 106 20.24 13.40 -51.05
C THR A 106 20.16 14.82 -51.62
N PRO A 107 19.04 15.55 -51.44
CA PRO A 107 18.95 16.96 -51.83
C PRO A 107 19.95 17.83 -51.06
N ARG A 108 20.72 18.66 -51.76
CA ARG A 108 21.65 19.68 -51.23
C ARG A 108 21.40 21.03 -51.90
N SER A 109 21.57 22.12 -51.16
CA SER A 109 21.75 23.48 -51.69
C SER A 109 23.25 23.81 -51.80
N GLY A 110 23.61 24.81 -52.61
CA GLY A 110 24.99 25.27 -52.78
C GLY A 110 25.68 25.81 -51.51
N ALA A 111 24.94 25.99 -50.42
CA ALA A 111 25.45 26.37 -49.09
C ALA A 111 24.68 25.59 -48.01
N ASP A 112 25.19 24.40 -47.69
CA ASP A 112 24.76 23.48 -46.63
C ASP A 112 23.27 23.12 -46.56
N ALA A 113 22.99 22.09 -45.75
CA ALA A 113 21.72 21.38 -45.69
C ALA A 113 20.53 22.33 -45.68
N LEU A 114 19.50 22.00 -46.49
CA LEU A 114 18.17 22.59 -46.40
C LEU A 114 17.60 22.26 -45.02
N ALA A 115 18.07 22.96 -43.99
CA ALA A 115 17.55 22.83 -42.65
C ALA A 115 16.13 23.36 -42.75
N LEU A 116 15.18 22.46 -42.53
CA LEU A 116 13.77 22.62 -42.83
C LEU A 116 13.14 23.55 -41.79
N ALA A 117 13.57 24.81 -41.78
CA ALA A 117 13.24 25.86 -40.79
C ALA A 117 11.73 26.12 -40.67
N ALA A 118 10.94 25.59 -41.60
CA ALA A 118 9.47 25.61 -41.56
C ALA A 118 8.84 24.54 -40.65
N ARG A 119 9.61 23.59 -40.09
CA ARG A 119 9.10 22.56 -39.18
C ARG A 119 9.60 22.79 -37.76
N GLN A 120 8.68 22.69 -36.81
CA GLN A 120 8.95 22.89 -35.38
C GLN A 120 8.54 21.65 -34.58
N ILE A 121 9.29 21.37 -33.51
CA ILE A 121 8.85 20.50 -32.42
C ILE A 121 8.19 21.40 -31.37
N ALA A 122 6.86 21.39 -31.34
CA ALA A 122 6.11 22.03 -30.29
C ALA A 122 6.18 21.18 -29.02
N THR A 123 6.45 21.81 -27.87
CA THR A 123 6.35 21.16 -26.57
C THR A 123 5.27 21.83 -25.74
N SER A 124 4.79 21.10 -24.73
CA SER A 124 3.85 21.57 -23.73
C SER A 124 4.42 21.33 -22.33
N SER A 125 3.69 21.71 -21.29
CA SER A 125 4.02 21.35 -19.91
C SER A 125 4.34 19.85 -19.80
N GLY A 126 5.45 19.51 -19.16
CA GLY A 126 5.99 18.15 -19.11
C GLY A 126 7.21 17.91 -20.02
N LEU A 127 7.43 18.75 -21.04
CA LEU A 127 8.53 18.58 -22.00
C LEU A 127 9.17 19.93 -22.38
N ALA A 128 10.50 20.01 -22.32
CA ALA A 128 11.30 21.16 -22.73
C ALA A 128 12.23 20.83 -23.91
N GLY A 129 12.81 21.86 -24.53
CA GLY A 129 13.79 21.71 -25.61
C GLY A 129 13.24 21.77 -27.04
N GLY A 130 11.95 22.09 -27.21
CA GLY A 130 11.30 22.29 -28.52
C GLY A 130 11.69 23.60 -29.23
N GLY A 131 11.35 23.70 -30.52
CA GLY A 131 11.69 24.82 -31.42
C GLY A 131 11.84 24.33 -32.87
N ASP A 132 12.46 25.12 -33.75
CA ASP A 132 12.67 24.71 -35.16
C ASP A 132 13.71 23.58 -35.33
N LEU A 133 13.69 22.95 -36.51
CA LEU A 133 14.63 21.89 -36.90
C LEU A 133 15.83 22.43 -37.68
N THR A 134 16.28 23.65 -37.38
CA THR A 134 17.49 24.19 -38.02
C THR A 134 18.77 23.50 -37.52
N ALA A 135 18.70 22.83 -36.38
CA ALA A 135 19.76 22.02 -35.77
C ALA A 135 19.17 20.83 -34.99
N ASP A 136 20.03 19.91 -34.54
CA ASP A 136 19.64 18.81 -33.64
C ASP A 136 18.99 19.33 -32.36
N ARG A 137 17.93 18.64 -31.91
CA ARG A 137 17.15 19.03 -30.73
C ARG A 137 17.34 18.03 -29.59
N SER A 138 17.68 18.55 -28.41
CA SER A 138 17.64 17.78 -27.17
C SER A 138 16.34 18.06 -26.45
N LEU A 139 15.56 17.02 -26.18
CA LEU A 139 14.30 17.11 -25.44
C LEU A 139 14.48 16.55 -24.04
N SER A 140 13.95 17.24 -23.04
CA SER A 140 14.03 16.84 -21.63
C SER A 140 12.67 16.91 -20.97
N LEU A 141 12.42 16.02 -20.01
CA LEU A 141 11.23 16.12 -19.17
C LEU A 141 11.36 17.34 -18.25
N ASP A 142 10.34 18.19 -18.25
CA ASP A 142 10.26 19.39 -17.41
C ASP A 142 8.97 19.37 -16.59
N PHE A 143 9.13 19.20 -15.28
CA PHE A 143 8.03 19.13 -14.33
C PHE A 143 7.74 20.47 -13.63
N SER A 144 8.52 21.53 -13.90
CA SER A 144 8.41 22.82 -13.20
C SER A 144 7.10 23.56 -13.49
N ALA A 145 6.51 23.32 -14.66
CA ALA A 145 5.23 23.89 -15.08
C ALA A 145 4.01 22.98 -14.83
N LEU A 146 4.18 21.83 -14.18
CA LEU A 146 3.08 20.92 -13.86
C LEU A 146 2.43 21.29 -12.52
N GLY A 147 1.13 21.58 -12.55
CA GLY A 147 0.36 21.87 -11.34
C GLY A 147 0.00 20.62 -10.53
N THR A 148 -0.22 20.79 -9.23
CA THR A 148 -0.69 19.72 -8.34
C THR A 148 -2.12 19.32 -8.68
N ARG A 149 -2.37 18.04 -8.99
CA ARG A 149 -3.72 17.48 -9.12
C ARG A 149 -4.27 17.08 -7.73
N ALA A 150 -5.49 17.51 -7.41
CA ALA A 150 -6.13 17.27 -6.12
C ALA A 150 -6.83 15.90 -5.99
N ALA A 151 -7.00 15.17 -7.09
CA ALA A 151 -7.64 13.85 -7.10
C ALA A 151 -7.00 12.92 -8.14
N THR A 152 -6.80 11.66 -7.74
CA THR A 152 -6.44 10.55 -8.62
C THR A 152 -7.70 9.88 -9.18
N ALA A 153 -7.65 9.51 -10.45
CA ALA A 153 -8.68 8.76 -11.15
C ALA A 153 -8.26 7.29 -11.32
N ALA A 154 -9.24 6.40 -11.51
CA ALA A 154 -8.97 5.02 -11.90
C ALA A 154 -8.20 5.02 -13.24
N GLY A 155 -6.98 4.48 -13.24
CA GLY A 155 -6.07 4.48 -14.39
C GLY A 155 -4.92 5.49 -14.30
N ASP A 156 -4.87 6.36 -13.29
CA ASP A 156 -3.66 7.18 -13.05
C ASP A 156 -2.48 6.26 -12.65
N GLU A 157 -1.33 6.47 -13.30
CA GLU A 157 -0.08 5.73 -13.06
C GLU A 157 1.05 6.67 -12.62
N VAL A 158 1.92 6.14 -11.76
CA VAL A 158 3.22 6.75 -11.44
C VAL A 158 4.28 5.98 -12.21
N ILE A 159 5.13 6.69 -12.96
CA ILE A 159 6.29 6.11 -13.64
C ILE A 159 7.51 6.37 -12.78
N VAL A 160 8.15 5.31 -12.30
CA VAL A 160 9.42 5.38 -11.58
C VAL A 160 10.54 5.06 -12.56
N LEU A 161 11.47 5.99 -12.75
CA LEU A 161 12.69 5.77 -13.51
C LEU A 161 13.78 5.32 -12.55
N THR A 162 14.47 4.24 -12.90
CA THR A 162 15.63 3.74 -12.15
C THR A 162 16.91 4.43 -12.63
N ALA A 163 17.95 4.40 -11.80
CA ALA A 163 19.27 4.94 -12.17
C ALA A 163 19.90 4.23 -13.38
N ALA A 164 19.45 3.01 -13.72
CA ALA A 164 19.88 2.26 -14.89
C ALA A 164 19.17 2.66 -16.19
N GLY A 165 18.15 3.54 -16.11
CA GLY A 165 17.32 3.95 -17.24
C GLY A 165 16.08 3.08 -17.49
N ASP A 166 15.88 2.02 -16.71
CA ASP A 166 14.63 1.25 -16.74
C ASP A 166 13.47 2.03 -16.12
N HIS A 167 12.24 1.75 -16.55
CA HIS A 167 11.04 2.36 -15.99
C HIS A 167 10.04 1.29 -15.50
N ILE A 168 9.38 1.58 -14.38
CA ILE A 168 8.29 0.77 -13.85
C ILE A 168 7.04 1.65 -13.80
N ARG A 169 5.93 1.13 -14.33
CA ARG A 169 4.61 1.75 -14.20
C ARG A 169 3.90 1.16 -12.99
N ILE A 170 3.56 2.03 -12.05
CA ILE A 170 2.89 1.64 -10.81
C ILE A 170 1.51 2.31 -10.82
N PRO A 171 0.40 1.55 -10.77
CA PRO A 171 -0.91 2.15 -10.64
C PRO A 171 -0.98 2.93 -9.32
N THR A 172 -1.53 4.14 -9.34
CA THR A 172 -1.63 5.00 -8.15
C THR A 172 -2.35 4.31 -6.99
N SER A 173 -3.27 3.39 -7.27
CA SER A 173 -3.94 2.56 -6.26
C SER A 173 -2.97 1.68 -5.45
N ALA A 174 -1.91 1.15 -6.07
CA ALA A 174 -0.88 0.37 -5.37
C ALA A 174 0.02 1.26 -4.49
N VAL A 175 0.35 2.46 -4.96
CA VAL A 175 1.11 3.45 -4.18
C VAL A 175 0.30 3.90 -2.96
N ILE A 176 -0.98 4.22 -3.16
CA ILE A 176 -1.90 4.63 -2.09
C ILE A 176 -2.12 3.47 -1.11
N ALA A 177 -2.22 2.22 -1.55
CA ALA A 177 -2.37 1.08 -0.65
C ALA A 177 -1.19 0.93 0.31
N GLY A 178 0.05 1.09 -0.19
CA GLY A 178 1.26 1.10 0.67
C GLY A 178 1.28 2.28 1.65
N LEU A 179 0.96 3.49 1.19
CA LEU A 179 0.88 4.69 2.03
C LEU A 179 -0.25 4.62 3.07
N ALA A 180 -1.38 4.00 2.73
CA ALA A 180 -2.52 3.83 3.61
C ALA A 180 -2.23 2.83 4.75
N LEU A 181 -1.31 1.88 4.55
CA LEU A 181 -0.78 1.07 5.64
C LEU A 181 0.12 1.91 6.56
N ALA A 182 0.94 2.81 6.01
CA ALA A 182 1.82 3.67 6.80
C ALA A 182 1.08 4.70 7.67
N SER A 183 -0.14 5.08 7.32
CA SER A 183 -0.96 6.03 8.09
C SER A 183 -1.88 5.38 9.13
N ARG A 184 -1.92 4.05 9.20
CA ARG A 184 -2.76 3.30 10.15
C ARG A 184 -1.90 2.73 11.27
N SER A 185 -2.42 2.77 12.50
CA SER A 185 -1.77 2.16 13.66
C SER A 185 -2.75 1.30 14.47
N ILE A 186 -2.21 0.30 15.15
CA ILE A 186 -2.90 -0.47 16.17
C ILE A 186 -2.44 0.05 17.53
N THR A 187 -3.36 0.58 18.32
CA THR A 187 -3.09 1.00 19.71
C THR A 187 -3.68 -0.03 20.66
N ALA A 188 -2.82 -0.73 21.38
CA ALA A 188 -3.24 -1.69 22.41
C ALA A 188 -3.28 -1.01 23.79
N ALA A 189 -4.24 -1.40 24.63
CA ALA A 189 -4.36 -0.95 26.01
C ALA A 189 -5.03 -2.01 26.88
N GLY A 190 -4.85 -1.90 28.21
CA GLY A 190 -5.44 -2.84 29.17
C GLY A 190 -4.79 -4.21 29.11
N LEU A 191 -5.53 -5.21 28.61
CA LEU A 191 -5.08 -6.60 28.52
C LEU A 191 -4.12 -6.86 27.35
N ALA A 192 -4.11 -6.00 26.34
CA ALA A 192 -3.28 -6.17 25.17
C ALA A 192 -2.11 -5.19 25.20
N THR A 193 -0.92 -5.67 24.83
CA THR A 193 0.29 -4.86 24.64
C THR A 193 0.86 -5.08 23.24
N GLY A 194 1.78 -4.20 22.82
CA GLY A 194 2.28 -4.17 21.45
C GLY A 194 1.48 -3.22 20.56
N GLY A 195 1.36 -3.56 19.28
CA GLY A 195 0.80 -2.64 18.27
C GLY A 195 1.85 -1.69 17.71
N GLY A 196 1.41 -0.63 17.04
CA GLY A 196 2.19 0.36 16.28
C GLY A 196 1.66 0.54 14.84
N ASP A 197 2.41 1.22 13.98
CA ASP A 197 2.05 1.46 12.56
C ASP A 197 1.98 0.17 11.73
N LEU A 198 1.17 0.13 10.68
CA LEU A 198 1.01 -1.05 9.82
C LEU A 198 2.03 -1.10 8.67
N THR A 199 3.19 -0.46 8.83
CA THR A 199 4.29 -0.52 7.85
C THR A 199 4.97 -1.90 7.81
N ALA A 200 4.74 -2.72 8.83
CA ALA A 200 5.22 -4.10 8.95
C ALA A 200 4.22 -4.95 9.75
N ASP A 201 4.45 -6.27 9.80
CA ASP A 201 3.67 -7.21 10.61
C ASP A 201 3.68 -6.82 12.10
N ARG A 202 2.51 -6.84 12.74
CA ARG A 202 2.35 -6.45 14.16
C ARG A 202 1.97 -7.64 15.03
N THR A 203 2.70 -7.79 16.12
CA THR A 203 2.36 -8.72 17.20
C THR A 203 1.59 -8.00 18.30
N ILE A 204 0.45 -8.56 18.68
CA ILE A 204 -0.32 -8.14 19.86
C ILE A 204 -0.20 -9.24 20.90
N ALA A 205 0.30 -8.88 22.09
CA ALA A 205 0.46 -9.80 23.19
C ALA A 205 -0.66 -9.62 24.20
N VAL A 206 -1.22 -10.74 24.68
CA VAL A 206 -2.17 -10.77 25.80
C VAL A 206 -1.54 -11.62 26.90
N PRO A 207 -0.82 -11.01 27.86
CA PRO A 207 -0.12 -11.77 28.89
C PRO A 207 -1.12 -12.51 29.78
N ALA A 208 -0.86 -13.79 30.00
CA ALA A 208 -1.63 -14.62 30.91
C ALA A 208 -1.33 -14.23 32.37
N ALA A 209 -2.38 -14.21 33.20
CA ALA A 209 -2.25 -14.05 34.64
C ALA A 209 -1.52 -15.27 35.22
N THR A 210 -0.54 -15.00 36.09
CA THR A 210 0.03 -16.03 36.95
C THR A 210 -0.96 -16.46 38.02
N ASN A 211 -0.79 -17.65 38.60
CA ASN A 211 -1.63 -18.12 39.71
C ASN A 211 -1.62 -17.13 40.89
N ALA A 212 -0.47 -16.51 41.19
CA ALA A 212 -0.36 -15.53 42.26
C ALA A 212 -1.18 -14.26 41.96
N GLN A 213 -1.10 -13.74 40.74
CA GLN A 213 -1.90 -12.59 40.32
C GLN A 213 -3.40 -12.89 40.33
N ALA A 214 -3.77 -14.11 39.91
CA ALA A 214 -5.14 -14.58 39.92
C ALA A 214 -5.72 -14.71 41.34
N ILE A 215 -4.94 -15.26 42.28
CA ILE A 215 -5.33 -15.37 43.69
C ILE A 215 -5.42 -13.97 44.33
N ALA A 216 -4.48 -13.08 44.03
CA ALA A 216 -4.48 -11.72 44.55
C ALA A 216 -5.64 -10.88 44.00
N GLY A 217 -6.08 -11.12 42.76
CA GLY A 217 -7.28 -10.50 42.17
C GLY A 217 -7.17 -9.01 41.90
N THR A 218 -5.96 -8.43 41.88
CA THR A 218 -5.74 -6.97 41.74
C THR A 218 -5.20 -6.55 40.38
N ALA A 219 -4.70 -7.48 39.56
CA ALA A 219 -4.08 -7.15 38.29
C ALA A 219 -5.13 -6.80 37.20
N THR A 220 -4.95 -5.68 36.50
CA THR A 220 -5.87 -5.19 35.45
C THR A 220 -5.34 -5.36 34.04
N THR A 221 -4.10 -5.84 33.90
CA THR A 221 -3.33 -5.87 32.64
C THR A 221 -3.00 -7.29 32.17
N VAL A 222 -3.57 -8.32 32.79
CA VAL A 222 -3.32 -9.73 32.47
C VAL A 222 -4.63 -10.49 32.33
N ALA A 223 -4.67 -11.44 31.38
CA ALA A 223 -5.86 -12.24 31.11
C ALA A 223 -5.92 -13.49 31.98
N MET A 224 -7.08 -13.77 32.57
CA MET A 224 -7.30 -14.98 33.35
C MET A 224 -7.32 -16.21 32.44
N THR A 225 -6.54 -17.24 32.78
CA THR A 225 -6.55 -18.54 32.08
C THR A 225 -7.33 -19.58 32.90
N PRO A 226 -7.79 -20.68 32.29
CA PRO A 226 -8.41 -21.78 33.05
C PRO A 226 -7.55 -22.29 34.22
N ALA A 227 -6.23 -22.36 34.04
CA ALA A 227 -5.30 -22.77 35.10
C ALA A 227 -5.24 -21.73 36.24
N ALA A 228 -5.15 -20.44 35.89
CA ALA A 228 -5.16 -19.36 36.87
C ALA A 228 -6.50 -19.29 37.62
N THR A 229 -7.62 -19.51 36.93
CA THR A 229 -8.97 -19.65 37.52
C THR A 229 -9.03 -20.81 38.50
N ALA A 230 -8.52 -21.99 38.12
CA ALA A 230 -8.48 -23.14 39.01
C ALA A 230 -7.65 -22.86 40.27
N ALA A 231 -6.51 -22.16 40.14
CA ALA A 231 -5.69 -21.76 41.27
C ALA A 231 -6.43 -20.79 42.22
N ALA A 232 -7.11 -19.77 41.68
CA ALA A 232 -7.91 -18.84 42.48
C ALA A 232 -9.07 -19.55 43.21
N LEU A 233 -9.74 -20.50 42.56
CA LEU A 233 -10.82 -21.29 43.16
C LEU A 233 -10.32 -22.23 44.25
N THR A 234 -9.14 -22.83 44.07
CA THR A 234 -8.53 -23.76 45.05
C THR A 234 -8.00 -23.03 46.28
N ALA A 235 -7.52 -21.79 46.10
CA ALA A 235 -7.09 -20.95 47.21
C ALA A 235 -8.27 -20.42 48.07
N GLY A 236 -9.50 -20.46 47.55
CA GLY A 236 -10.70 -20.06 48.29
C GLY A 236 -11.14 -21.12 49.31
N ASP A 237 -11.70 -20.68 50.43
CA ASP A 237 -12.23 -21.51 51.53
C ASP A 237 -13.49 -22.34 51.17
N ARG A 238 -13.42 -23.15 50.12
CA ARG A 238 -14.51 -24.02 49.67
C ARG A 238 -14.40 -25.39 50.34
N LEU A 239 -15.55 -25.97 50.71
CA LEU A 239 -15.70 -27.28 51.36
C LEU A 239 -15.47 -28.45 50.37
N GLY A 240 -14.35 -28.45 49.64
CA GLY A 240 -14.02 -29.27 48.46
C GLY A 240 -14.49 -30.73 48.46
N ALA A 241 -13.61 -31.67 48.80
CA ALA A 241 -13.87 -33.11 48.71
C ALA A 241 -14.84 -33.55 49.81
N CYS A 242 -15.73 -34.50 49.54
CA CYS A 242 -16.69 -34.99 50.53
C CYS A 242 -16.48 -36.46 50.88
N TRP A 243 -16.72 -36.80 52.15
CA TRP A 243 -16.72 -38.17 52.66
C TRP A 243 -18.01 -38.43 53.44
N THR A 244 -18.49 -39.68 53.41
CA THR A 244 -19.68 -40.13 54.14
C THR A 244 -19.36 -41.42 54.88
N SER A 245 -19.70 -41.50 56.17
CA SER A 245 -19.52 -42.72 56.96
C SER A 245 -20.51 -43.83 56.57
N PRO A 246 -20.22 -45.09 56.92
CA PRO A 246 -21.26 -46.12 57.05
C PRO A 246 -22.35 -45.70 58.05
N ASN A 247 -23.48 -46.44 58.07
CA ASN A 247 -24.51 -46.27 59.09
C ASN A 247 -24.00 -46.73 60.47
N ILE A 248 -23.86 -45.80 61.40
CA ILE A 248 -23.33 -46.04 62.75
C ILE A 248 -24.47 -46.34 63.71
N ALA A 249 -24.32 -47.37 64.53
CA ALA A 249 -25.31 -47.73 65.55
C ALA A 249 -25.27 -46.74 66.74
N ILE A 250 -26.44 -46.35 67.23
CA ILE A 250 -26.56 -45.48 68.41
C ILE A 250 -26.41 -46.34 69.66
N THR A 251 -25.29 -46.22 70.36
CA THR A 251 -24.92 -47.09 71.50
C THR A 251 -24.27 -46.26 72.59
N ASN A 252 -24.65 -46.50 73.85
CA ASN A 252 -23.98 -45.85 74.97
C ASN A 252 -22.54 -46.35 75.07
N GLY A 253 -21.60 -45.41 75.16
CA GLY A 253 -20.16 -45.70 75.19
C GLY A 253 -19.59 -46.13 73.84
N GLY A 254 -20.33 -45.94 72.74
CA GLY A 254 -19.83 -46.18 71.38
C GLY A 254 -18.64 -45.28 71.05
N ASP A 255 -17.64 -45.85 70.37
CA ASP A 255 -16.41 -45.17 69.99
C ASP A 255 -15.95 -45.64 68.62
N ASP A 256 -16.44 -44.98 67.57
CA ASP A 256 -16.31 -45.40 66.19
C ASP A 256 -15.33 -44.50 65.45
N SER A 257 -14.28 -45.07 64.84
CA SER A 257 -13.26 -44.33 64.08
C SER A 257 -13.16 -44.83 62.65
N TYR A 258 -13.26 -43.90 61.69
CA TYR A 258 -13.26 -44.20 60.26
C TYR A 258 -12.17 -43.42 59.54
N SER A 259 -11.52 -44.05 58.54
CA SER A 259 -10.65 -43.33 57.62
C SER A 259 -11.46 -42.64 56.52
N HIS A 260 -11.11 -41.39 56.17
CA HIS A 260 -11.90 -40.57 55.26
C HIS A 260 -11.21 -40.16 53.95
N GLY A 261 -9.90 -40.34 53.82
CA GLY A 261 -9.18 -40.09 52.56
C GLY A 261 -9.23 -38.65 52.01
N LEU A 262 -9.69 -37.67 52.80
CA LEU A 262 -9.89 -36.28 52.34
C LEU A 262 -8.57 -35.48 52.15
N GLY A 263 -7.42 -36.09 52.43
CA GLY A 263 -6.09 -35.49 52.22
C GLY A 263 -5.70 -34.38 53.21
N ALA A 264 -6.63 -33.87 54.01
CA ALA A 264 -6.42 -32.90 55.07
C ALA A 264 -7.45 -33.08 56.21
N VAL A 265 -7.25 -32.39 57.34
CA VAL A 265 -8.25 -32.34 58.41
C VAL A 265 -9.53 -31.71 57.86
N PRO A 266 -10.70 -32.37 57.95
CA PRO A 266 -11.96 -31.80 57.47
C PRO A 266 -12.26 -30.44 58.10
N ARG A 267 -12.65 -29.49 57.25
CA ARG A 267 -13.03 -28.12 57.63
C ARG A 267 -14.45 -28.05 58.18
N LEU A 268 -15.32 -28.96 57.75
CA LEU A 268 -16.67 -29.11 58.24
C LEU A 268 -17.00 -30.59 58.42
N VAL A 269 -17.66 -30.94 59.53
CA VAL A 269 -18.32 -32.23 59.71
C VAL A 269 -19.74 -32.00 60.16
N ALA A 270 -20.69 -32.60 59.45
CA ALA A 270 -22.10 -32.64 59.80
C ALA A 270 -22.46 -34.04 60.30
N MET A 271 -23.20 -34.11 61.41
CA MET A 271 -23.80 -35.35 61.89
C MET A 271 -25.24 -35.42 61.38
N GLN A 272 -25.63 -36.55 60.82
CA GLN A 272 -26.97 -36.79 60.33
C GLN A 272 -27.56 -38.01 61.03
N LEU A 273 -28.84 -37.96 61.34
CA LEU A 273 -29.61 -39.13 61.74
C LEU A 273 -30.39 -39.63 60.54
N VAL A 274 -30.36 -40.93 60.28
CA VAL A 274 -31.16 -41.59 59.27
C VAL A 274 -32.15 -42.52 59.96
N CYS A 275 -33.44 -42.32 59.71
CA CYS A 275 -34.47 -43.21 60.22
C CYS A 275 -34.42 -44.56 59.47
N VAL A 276 -34.22 -45.65 60.19
CA VAL A 276 -34.21 -47.03 59.64
C VAL A 276 -35.46 -47.82 59.98
N THR A 277 -36.26 -47.35 60.94
CA THR A 277 -37.59 -47.88 61.26
C THR A 277 -38.46 -46.74 61.74
N ALA A 278 -39.67 -46.60 61.22
CA ALA A 278 -40.53 -45.45 61.49
C ALA A 278 -40.71 -45.22 63.00
N ALA A 279 -40.39 -44.01 63.46
CA ALA A 279 -40.42 -43.64 64.88
C ALA A 279 -40.50 -42.12 65.05
N HIS A 280 -41.16 -41.67 66.13
CA HIS A 280 -41.28 -40.26 66.51
C HIS A 280 -41.79 -39.31 65.41
N GLY A 281 -42.59 -39.83 64.46
CA GLY A 281 -43.14 -39.06 63.34
C GLY A 281 -42.28 -39.04 62.08
N TYR A 282 -41.13 -39.72 62.07
CA TYR A 282 -40.26 -39.87 60.90
C TYR A 282 -40.50 -41.21 60.21
N SER A 283 -40.46 -41.18 58.89
CA SER A 283 -40.54 -42.35 58.01
C SER A 283 -39.16 -42.94 57.75
N VAL A 284 -39.12 -44.22 57.39
CA VAL A 284 -37.86 -44.88 56.99
C VAL A 284 -37.24 -44.12 55.83
N GLY A 285 -35.96 -43.73 55.98
CA GLY A 285 -35.20 -42.93 55.02
C GLY A 285 -35.13 -41.44 55.33
N ASP A 286 -35.94 -40.93 56.26
CA ASP A 286 -35.87 -39.51 56.64
C ASP A 286 -34.53 -39.17 57.27
N VAL A 287 -33.97 -38.02 56.88
CA VAL A 287 -32.67 -37.52 57.34
C VAL A 287 -32.85 -36.27 58.19
N ILE A 288 -32.30 -36.30 59.40
CA ILE A 288 -32.30 -35.17 60.34
C ILE A 288 -30.86 -34.67 60.47
N ASN A 289 -30.62 -33.39 60.14
CA ASN A 289 -29.31 -32.78 60.30
C ASN A 289 -29.11 -32.32 61.75
N LEU A 290 -28.07 -32.84 62.39
CA LEU A 290 -27.59 -32.41 63.70
C LEU A 290 -26.32 -31.59 63.49
N SER A 291 -26.37 -30.32 63.90
CA SER A 291 -25.22 -29.42 63.79
C SER A 291 -24.22 -29.70 64.92
N GLY A 292 -23.16 -30.45 64.63
CA GLY A 292 -22.01 -30.65 65.52
C GLY A 292 -22.22 -31.67 66.64
N GLY A 293 -21.15 -31.90 67.41
CA GLY A 293 -21.21 -32.70 68.64
C GLY A 293 -21.74 -31.87 69.80
N HIS A 294 -22.70 -32.39 70.55
CA HIS A 294 -23.18 -31.80 71.80
C HIS A 294 -22.72 -32.68 72.94
N MET A 295 -22.01 -32.15 73.93
CA MET A 295 -21.63 -32.90 75.12
C MET A 295 -21.96 -32.10 76.37
N ALA A 296 -22.91 -32.59 77.17
CA ALA A 296 -23.18 -32.04 78.49
C ALA A 296 -22.43 -32.89 79.53
N ARG A 297 -21.67 -32.23 80.41
CA ARG A 297 -20.97 -32.86 81.55
C ARG A 297 -21.54 -32.27 82.85
N GLY A 298 -22.62 -32.86 83.35
CA GLY A 298 -23.13 -32.59 84.71
C GLY A 298 -22.63 -33.63 85.72
N SER A 299 -22.70 -33.32 87.01
CA SER A 299 -22.28 -34.19 88.12
C SER A 299 -23.24 -35.38 88.36
N GLY A 300 -23.53 -36.16 87.30
CA GLY A 300 -24.40 -37.34 87.37
C GLY A 300 -24.89 -37.85 86.01
N GLU A 301 -24.86 -37.02 84.96
CA GLU A 301 -25.35 -37.39 83.63
C GLU A 301 -24.38 -36.88 82.56
N SER A 302 -23.72 -37.82 81.87
CA SER A 302 -23.01 -37.53 80.62
C SER A 302 -24.01 -37.76 79.49
N SER A 303 -24.20 -36.82 78.56
CA SER A 303 -25.11 -36.99 77.42
C SER A 303 -24.51 -36.43 76.14
N GLY A 304 -24.98 -36.95 75.00
CA GLY A 304 -24.62 -36.45 73.68
C GLY A 304 -23.49 -37.18 72.95
N THR A 305 -22.87 -36.48 71.99
CA THR A 305 -21.82 -37.00 71.09
C THR A 305 -20.66 -36.02 70.94
N ALA A 306 -19.46 -36.55 70.70
CA ALA A 306 -18.28 -35.79 70.32
C ALA A 306 -17.76 -36.26 68.97
N ILE A 307 -17.33 -35.33 68.14
CA ILE A 307 -16.66 -35.64 66.87
C ILE A 307 -15.23 -35.12 66.98
N LEU A 308 -14.27 -36.01 66.82
CA LEU A 308 -12.85 -35.67 66.74
C LEU A 308 -12.38 -35.95 65.32
N THR A 309 -11.75 -34.95 64.71
CA THR A 309 -11.19 -35.05 63.37
C THR A 309 -9.67 -35.01 63.42
N SER A 310 -9.05 -35.81 62.57
CA SER A 310 -7.62 -35.73 62.26
C SER A 310 -7.46 -35.62 60.74
N ALA A 311 -6.22 -35.61 60.24
CA ALA A 311 -5.95 -35.58 58.81
C ALA A 311 -6.34 -36.89 58.10
N THR A 312 -6.52 -37.99 58.85
CA THR A 312 -6.75 -39.32 58.29
C THR A 312 -7.98 -40.02 58.86
N THR A 313 -8.50 -39.60 60.01
CA THR A 313 -9.62 -40.23 60.70
C THR A 313 -10.67 -39.25 61.19
N ILE A 314 -11.92 -39.70 61.18
CA ILE A 314 -13.05 -39.05 61.86
C ILE A 314 -13.56 -40.05 62.89
N ARG A 315 -13.60 -39.60 64.14
CA ARG A 315 -13.99 -40.41 65.30
C ARG A 315 -15.24 -39.84 65.95
N LEU A 316 -16.25 -40.68 66.13
CA LEU A 316 -17.48 -40.36 66.86
C LEU A 316 -17.46 -41.05 68.22
N ILE A 317 -17.58 -40.26 69.27
CA ILE A 317 -17.69 -40.75 70.65
C ILE A 317 -19.12 -40.49 71.13
N GLN A 318 -19.76 -41.52 71.64
CA GLN A 318 -21.13 -41.50 72.15
C GLN A 318 -21.10 -41.56 73.68
N ALA A 319 -21.96 -40.80 74.37
CA ALA A 319 -21.99 -40.76 75.84
C ALA A 319 -22.16 -42.16 76.46
N ALA A 320 -21.43 -42.43 77.55
CA ALA A 320 -21.45 -43.72 78.24
C ALA A 320 -22.75 -43.95 79.06
N ALA A 321 -23.42 -42.87 79.47
CA ALA A 321 -24.68 -42.87 80.19
C ALA A 321 -25.64 -41.87 79.52
N GLY A 322 -26.87 -41.75 80.02
CA GLY A 322 -27.85 -40.77 79.51
C GLY A 322 -28.23 -40.94 78.03
N PRO A 323 -28.95 -39.95 77.46
CA PRO A 323 -29.30 -39.96 76.05
C PRO A 323 -28.12 -39.57 75.16
N VAL A 324 -27.83 -40.41 74.16
CA VAL A 324 -26.77 -40.14 73.18
C VAL A 324 -27.18 -39.04 72.21
N VAL A 325 -28.45 -38.99 71.84
CA VAL A 325 -29.01 -37.94 70.98
C VAL A 325 -30.42 -37.61 71.46
N THR A 326 -30.71 -36.32 71.60
CA THR A 326 -32.04 -35.78 71.86
C THR A 326 -32.44 -34.85 70.73
N PHE A 327 -33.74 -34.80 70.43
CA PHE A 327 -34.27 -33.87 69.44
C PHE A 327 -35.69 -33.45 69.82
N ILE A 328 -36.20 -32.41 69.17
CA ILE A 328 -37.58 -31.97 69.33
C ILE A 328 -38.44 -32.85 68.43
N SER A 329 -39.30 -33.67 69.04
CA SER A 329 -40.29 -34.47 68.31
C SER A 329 -41.23 -33.60 67.49
N ALA A 330 -41.92 -34.19 66.50
CA ALA A 330 -42.92 -33.48 65.70
C ALA A 330 -44.04 -32.81 66.53
N GLY A 331 -44.25 -33.26 67.78
CA GLY A 331 -45.18 -32.67 68.75
C GLY A 331 -44.58 -31.58 69.67
N GLY A 332 -43.34 -31.14 69.45
CA GLY A 332 -42.72 -30.02 70.17
C GLY A 332 -42.03 -30.35 71.49
N GLY A 333 -42.08 -31.61 71.96
CA GLY A 333 -41.36 -32.06 73.16
C GLY A 333 -39.94 -32.54 72.86
N VAL A 334 -39.00 -32.35 73.80
CA VAL A 334 -37.65 -32.96 73.74
C VAL A 334 -37.78 -34.45 74.04
N VAL A 335 -37.26 -35.29 73.14
CA VAL A 335 -37.38 -36.76 73.24
C VAL A 335 -36.02 -37.41 72.99
N ASP A 336 -35.75 -38.47 73.74
CA ASP A 336 -34.61 -39.36 73.54
C ASP A 336 -34.82 -40.23 72.30
N ILE A 337 -33.81 -40.31 71.44
CA ILE A 337 -33.94 -41.07 70.20
C ILE A 337 -34.03 -42.58 70.44
N SER A 338 -34.93 -43.24 69.72
CA SER A 338 -34.93 -44.71 69.63
C SER A 338 -33.65 -45.21 68.95
N LYS A 339 -32.78 -45.87 69.72
CA LYS A 339 -31.48 -46.41 69.29
C LYS A 339 -31.57 -47.50 68.21
N SER A 340 -32.72 -48.18 68.14
CA SER A 340 -33.00 -49.20 67.12
C SER A 340 -33.59 -48.60 65.84
N SER A 341 -34.29 -47.46 65.95
CA SER A 341 -35.00 -46.82 64.85
C SER A 341 -34.16 -45.84 64.05
N PHE A 342 -32.99 -45.42 64.54
CA PHE A 342 -32.12 -44.46 63.87
C PHE A 342 -30.66 -44.93 63.80
N ARG A 343 -29.95 -44.41 62.80
CA ARG A 343 -28.51 -44.56 62.62
C ARG A 343 -27.85 -43.20 62.45
N ILE A 344 -26.63 -43.06 62.95
CA ILE A 344 -25.83 -41.85 62.74
C ILE A 344 -25.05 -42.02 61.43
N VAL A 345 -25.00 -40.96 60.62
CA VAL A 345 -24.15 -40.84 59.43
C VAL A 345 -23.38 -39.54 59.53
N LEU A 346 -22.06 -39.61 59.40
CA LEU A 346 -21.20 -38.43 59.38
C LEU A 346 -20.91 -38.05 57.93
N ARG A 347 -21.02 -36.77 57.61
CA ARG A 347 -20.53 -36.19 56.36
C ARG A 347 -19.46 -35.17 56.64
N ALA A 348 -18.34 -35.26 55.95
CA ALA A 348 -17.20 -34.40 56.16
C ALA A 348 -16.71 -33.79 54.85
N TRP A 349 -16.20 -32.56 54.93
CA TRP A 349 -15.67 -31.83 53.79
C TRP A 349 -14.31 -31.22 54.10
N ALA A 350 -13.37 -31.33 53.16
CA ALA A 350 -12.04 -30.73 53.22
C ALA A 350 -11.78 -29.84 52.01
#